data_AF-A0A2S9FUL6-F1
#
_entry.id   AF-A0A2S9FUL6-F1
#
_cell.length_a   1.000
_cell.length_b   1.000
_cell.length_c   1.000
_cell.angle_alpha   90.00
_cell.angle_beta   90.00
_cell.angle_gamma   90.00
#
_symmetry.space_group_name_H-M   'P 1'
#
loop_
_entity.id
_entity.type
_entity.pdbx_description
1 polymer ?
#
loop_
_entity_poly.entity_id
_entity_poly.type
_entity_poly.pdbx_seq_one_letter_code
_entity_poly.pdbx_strand_id
1 'polypeptide(L)'
;PTINDRTISTFVRGEKPHFAGERGTFLKCPFIEDVHEVDDAEVAIFGVPLDAGATYRPGTRFGPQGIRRSTNLFGTYNYESGVDLRE
;
A
#
# COMPACT_ATOMS: atom_id res chain seq x y z
N PRO A 1 -26.72 -10.31 -9.75
CA PRO A 1 -27.01 -8.87 -9.97
C PRO A 1 -26.84 -8.51 -11.45
N THR A 2 -27.94 -8.22 -12.14
CA THR A 2 -28.01 -8.08 -13.60
C THR A 2 -28.24 -6.62 -14.03
N ILE A 3 -27.94 -6.31 -15.30
CA ILE A 3 -27.92 -4.96 -15.91
C ILE A 3 -29.26 -4.18 -15.86
N ASN A 4 -30.36 -4.84 -15.45
CA ASN A 4 -31.70 -4.25 -15.35
C ASN A 4 -32.01 -3.63 -13.99
N ASP A 5 -31.14 -3.82 -12.98
CA ASP A 5 -31.33 -3.27 -11.64
C ASP A 5 -30.91 -1.80 -11.58
N ARG A 6 -31.89 -0.89 -11.52
CA ARG A 6 -31.68 0.57 -11.43
C ARG A 6 -31.30 1.05 -10.02
N THR A 7 -31.33 0.17 -9.02
CA THR A 7 -30.85 0.46 -7.66
C THR A 7 -29.39 0.06 -7.47
N ILE A 8 -28.79 -0.53 -8.49
CA ILE A 8 -27.38 -0.91 -8.46
C ILE A 8 -26.53 0.35 -8.37
N SER A 9 -25.82 0.49 -7.25
CA SER A 9 -24.84 1.57 -7.06
C SER A 9 -23.85 1.58 -8.22
N THR A 10 -23.71 2.73 -8.90
CA THR A 10 -22.70 2.97 -9.94
C THR A 10 -21.30 3.19 -9.35
N PHE A 11 -21.17 3.21 -8.03
CA PHE A 11 -19.87 3.28 -7.36
C PHE A 11 -19.20 1.90 -7.38
N VAL A 12 -17.90 1.91 -7.66
CA VAL A 12 -17.04 0.72 -7.62
C VAL A 12 -17.17 0.06 -6.25
N ARG A 13 -17.69 -1.18 -6.22
CA ARG A 13 -17.75 -2.03 -5.02
C ARG A 13 -16.43 -2.80 -4.75
N GLY A 14 -15.41 -2.58 -5.58
CA GLY A 14 -14.09 -3.19 -5.47
C GLY A 14 -13.09 -2.32 -4.72
N GLU A 15 -11.83 -2.75 -4.73
CA GLU A 15 -10.73 -1.98 -4.14
C GLU A 15 -10.68 -0.54 -4.69
N LYS A 16 -10.41 0.44 -3.81
CA LYS A 16 -10.29 1.85 -4.21
C LYS A 16 -9.28 1.94 -5.37
N PRO A 17 -9.58 2.71 -6.44
CA PRO A 17 -8.69 2.78 -7.59
C PRO A 17 -7.29 3.22 -7.19
N HIS A 18 -6.25 2.83 -7.93
CA HIS A 18 -4.84 3.08 -7.56
C HIS A 18 -4.49 4.55 -7.26
N PHE A 19 -5.19 5.49 -7.87
CA PHE A 19 -5.02 6.92 -7.62
C PHE A 19 -5.76 7.44 -6.36
N ALA A 20 -6.67 6.66 -5.76
CA ALA A 20 -7.52 7.04 -4.64
C ALA A 20 -7.30 6.15 -3.41
N GLY A 21 -7.76 6.62 -2.25
CA GLY A 21 -7.59 5.96 -0.96
C GLY A 21 -6.55 6.63 -0.07
N GLU A 22 -6.28 5.98 1.06
CA GLU A 22 -5.31 6.45 2.04
C GLU A 22 -3.92 6.40 1.40
N ARG A 23 -3.31 7.58 1.22
CA ARG A 23 -2.02 7.72 0.53
C ARG A 23 -0.92 7.77 1.58
N GLY A 24 0.07 6.91 1.45
CA GLY A 24 1.29 6.99 2.27
C GLY A 24 1.66 5.74 3.05
N THR A 25 0.93 4.63 2.89
CA THR A 25 1.31 3.29 3.35
C THR A 25 1.87 2.44 2.20
N PHE A 26 2.51 1.32 2.52
CA PHE A 26 3.02 0.38 1.53
C PHE A 26 1.86 -0.51 1.04
N LEU A 27 1.69 -0.69 -0.27
CA LEU A 27 0.62 -1.50 -0.89
C LEU A 27 -0.81 -1.23 -0.37
N LYS A 28 -1.06 -0.01 0.12
CA LYS A 28 -2.32 0.36 0.80
C LYS A 28 -2.64 -0.53 2.01
N CYS A 29 -1.64 -1.13 2.64
CA CYS A 29 -1.81 -1.87 3.88
C CYS A 29 -2.31 -0.95 5.01
N PRO A 30 -3.00 -1.51 6.02
CA PRO A 30 -3.40 -0.76 7.22
C PRO A 30 -2.21 -0.04 7.85
N PHE A 31 -2.42 1.21 8.24
CA PHE A 31 -1.45 1.95 9.04
C PHE A 31 -1.71 1.67 10.52
N ILE A 32 -0.66 1.27 11.23
CA ILE A 32 -0.71 1.04 12.67
C ILE A 32 0.27 2.02 13.32
N GLU A 33 -0.19 2.77 14.31
CA GLU A 33 0.61 3.76 15.04
C GLU A 33 1.37 3.13 16.20
N ASP A 34 0.72 2.24 16.94
CA ASP A 34 1.31 1.55 18.09
C ASP A 34 1.89 0.19 17.67
N VAL A 35 3.18 0.00 17.93
CA VAL A 35 3.88 -1.26 17.64
C VAL A 35 3.33 -2.45 18.46
N HIS A 36 2.62 -2.16 19.56
CA HIS A 36 1.96 -3.18 20.37
C HIS A 36 0.62 -3.65 19.79
N GLU A 37 0.11 -3.02 18.74
CA GLU A 37 -1.13 -3.42 18.06
C GLU A 37 -0.88 -4.29 16.81
N VAL A 38 0.37 -4.72 16.60
CA VAL A 38 0.82 -5.43 15.38
C VAL A 38 0.69 -6.96 15.52
N ASP A 39 -0.03 -7.41 16.55
CA ASP A 39 -0.10 -8.81 16.99
C ASP A 39 -0.67 -9.77 15.92
N ASP A 40 -1.50 -9.26 15.02
CA ASP A 40 -2.15 -10.00 13.93
C ASP A 40 -1.36 -9.97 12.61
N ALA A 41 -0.25 -9.23 12.53
CA ALA A 41 0.55 -9.11 11.32
C ALA A 41 1.76 -10.06 11.36
N GLU A 42 1.90 -10.90 10.32
CA GLU A 42 3.10 -11.73 10.13
C GLU A 42 4.31 -10.89 9.72
N VAL A 43 4.07 -9.78 9.01
CA VAL A 43 5.10 -8.89 8.48
C VAL A 43 4.69 -7.44 8.67
N ALA A 44 5.56 -6.66 9.31
CA ALA A 44 5.42 -5.23 9.48
C ALA A 44 6.43 -4.46 8.61
N ILE A 45 6.00 -3.35 8.01
CA ILE A 45 6.84 -2.55 7.11
C ILE A 45 7.10 -1.17 7.72
N PHE A 46 8.37 -0.92 8.06
CA PHE A 46 8.83 0.38 8.53
C PHE A 46 9.82 1.02 7.54
N GLY A 47 9.82 2.35 7.45
CA GLY A 47 10.74 3.10 6.59
C GLY A 47 11.62 4.01 7.42
N VAL A 48 12.94 3.97 7.20
CA VAL A 48 13.91 4.85 7.88
C VAL A 48 14.40 5.92 6.89
N PRO A 49 13.89 7.16 6.94
CA PRO A 49 14.27 8.22 6.01
C PRO A 49 15.57 8.90 6.44
N LEU A 50 16.70 8.19 6.37
CA LEU A 50 18.01 8.70 6.78
C LEU A 50 19.02 8.64 5.63
N ASP A 51 19.75 9.74 5.43
CA ASP A 51 20.85 9.84 4.47
C ASP A 51 22.04 10.68 4.99
N ALA A 52 22.11 10.94 6.30
CA ALA A 52 23.13 11.78 6.91
C ALA A 52 24.57 11.24 6.74
N GLY A 53 24.72 9.93 6.48
CA GLY A 53 26.02 9.30 6.22
C GLY A 53 26.47 9.33 4.75
N ALA A 54 25.70 9.93 3.83
CA ALA A 54 26.06 9.97 2.42
C ALA A 54 27.24 10.93 2.17
N THR A 55 28.31 10.42 1.54
CA THR A 55 29.54 11.21 1.25
C THR A 55 29.52 11.92 -0.11
N TYR A 56 28.61 11.53 -1.01
CA TYR A 56 28.51 12.11 -2.35
C TYR A 56 27.11 12.61 -2.67
N ARG A 57 26.20 11.74 -3.12
CA ARG A 57 24.83 12.12 -3.53
C ARG A 57 23.82 11.80 -2.43
N PRO A 58 23.35 12.78 -1.64
CA PRO A 58 22.24 12.59 -0.70
C PRO A 58 20.89 12.51 -1.44
N GLY A 59 19.83 12.18 -0.71
CA GLY A 59 18.46 12.10 -1.23
C GLY A 59 17.74 10.79 -0.92
N THR A 60 18.44 9.76 -0.41
CA THR A 60 17.81 8.47 -0.05
C THR A 60 16.79 8.61 1.09
N ARG A 61 16.82 9.72 1.85
CA ARG A 61 15.77 10.05 2.84
C ARG A 61 14.36 10.12 2.24
N PHE A 62 14.23 10.43 0.95
CA PHE A 62 12.95 10.46 0.23
C PHE A 62 12.54 9.08 -0.31
N GLY A 63 13.43 8.09 -0.23
CA GLY A 63 13.23 6.73 -0.73
C GLY A 63 11.99 6.04 -0.14
N PRO A 64 11.82 5.98 1.20
CA PRO A 64 10.67 5.31 1.79
C PRO A 64 9.33 5.86 1.29
N GLN A 65 9.18 7.18 1.19
CA GLN A 65 7.98 7.81 0.65
C GLN A 65 7.79 7.51 -0.84
N GLY A 66 8.88 7.53 -1.62
CA GLY A 66 8.89 7.18 -3.03
C GLY A 66 8.41 5.75 -3.27
N ILE A 67 8.93 4.78 -2.52
CA ILE A 67 8.53 3.36 -2.59
C ILE A 67 7.03 3.23 -2.31
N ARG A 68 6.53 3.80 -1.20
CA ARG A 68 5.10 3.74 -0.85
C ARG A 68 4.21 4.31 -1.96
N ARG A 69 4.61 5.44 -2.56
CA ARG A 69 3.89 6.03 -3.68
C ARG A 69 3.89 5.14 -4.93
N SER A 70 5.02 4.51 -5.25
CA SER A 70 5.13 3.58 -6.37
C SER A 70 4.28 2.32 -6.15
N THR A 71 4.20 1.83 -4.90
CA THR A 71 3.42 0.63 -4.55
C THR A 71 1.91 0.81 -4.73
N ASN A 72 1.40 2.05 -4.76
CA ASN A 72 -0.02 2.30 -5.02
C ASN A 72 -0.51 1.81 -6.38
N LEU A 73 0.40 1.62 -7.35
CA LEU A 73 0.07 1.10 -8.68
C LEU A 73 -0.07 -0.43 -8.71
N PHE A 74 0.38 -1.12 -7.67
CA PHE A 74 0.33 -2.57 -7.58
C PHE A 74 -0.93 -3.01 -6.82
N GLY A 75 -1.49 -4.14 -7.25
CA GLY A 75 -2.43 -4.91 -6.45
C GLY A 75 -1.69 -5.84 -5.49
N THR A 76 -2.44 -6.51 -4.62
CA THR A 76 -1.86 -7.45 -3.63
C THR A 76 -1.65 -8.84 -4.19
N TYR A 77 -2.31 -9.18 -5.29
CA TYR A 77 -2.09 -10.44 -5.99
C TYR A 77 -0.83 -10.41 -6.86
N ASN A 78 0.08 -11.35 -6.59
CA ASN A 78 1.24 -11.61 -7.42
C ASN A 78 0.94 -12.77 -8.40
N TYR A 79 0.85 -12.44 -9.69
CA TYR A 79 0.54 -13.43 -10.73
C TYR A 79 1.66 -14.45 -10.99
N GLU A 80 2.92 -14.11 -10.72
CA GLU A 80 4.07 -15.00 -10.96
C GLU A 80 4.14 -16.10 -9.91
N SER A 81 3.84 -15.73 -8.66
CA SER A 81 3.82 -16.67 -7.54
C SER A 81 2.44 -17.30 -7.32
N GLY A 82 1.38 -16.72 -7.88
CA GLY A 82 0.00 -17.16 -7.68
C GLY A 82 -0.52 -16.90 -6.25
N VAL A 83 0.10 -15.97 -5.52
CA VAL A 83 -0.17 -15.68 -4.10
C VAL A 83 -0.81 -14.30 -3.96
N ASP A 84 -1.85 -14.19 -3.14
CA ASP A 84 -2.34 -12.90 -2.66
C ASP A 84 -1.60 -12.52 -1.37
N LEU A 85 -1.04 -11.32 -1.32
CA LEU A 85 -0.27 -10.84 -0.17
C LEU A 85 -1.14 -10.39 1.02
N ARG A 86 -2.48 -10.45 0.90
CA ARG A 86 -3.43 -10.09 1.96
C ARG A 86 -4.14 -11.27 2.61
N GLU A 87 -4.07 -12.46 2.02
CA GLU A 87 -4.77 -13.68 2.46
C GLU A 87 -3.75 -14.75 2.84
#